data_AF-A0A1X2IG97-F1
#
_entry.id   AF-A0A1X2IG97-F1
#
_cell.length_a   1.000
_cell.length_b   1.000
_cell.length_c   1.000
_cell.angle_alpha   90.00
_cell.angle_beta   90.00
_cell.angle_gamma   90.00
#
_symmetry.space_group_name_H-M   'P 1'
#
loop_
_entity.id
_entity.type
_entity.pdbx_description
1 polymer ?
#
loop_
_entity_poly.entity_id
_entity_poly.type
_entity_poly.pdbx_seq_one_letter_code
_entity_poly.pdbx_strand_id
1 'polypeptide(L)'
;MLPFRRIQFILLVAIVICMTGFFYRWHTAPNPSKWILPTMYDKDDNKDLVLKRQLIDEKYCGGPCRFTLPVFIMEQESKAQMHFRQLSFMSGLVNRTVVLPNVGGSRLGACLDNDFEFYYSRSWAFNNQDHFQHITMSEFKQWLLERQAIDRPATSQSMHIHVNLRDHAVEPQNCLVADHLLNMNGLPERRLYLNETANPLKRLYYEDAVRDFFMGVYRDPDSGESVQDEITNNVEVLSVYYDRRFPFIHNPAAESPIPYSEQVISQADLIANALSPYWAVHWRTERVEPASNLVGCAHSLVDYFDTRTYLTTNTTATSEDIEIKDDSTPTEQPTLFLLTDYPHVFDENDVEEAILNNGTSDKMQPASASFSPNSLTVHHHQAMQYVYKHLQVHVTHLDSSSSSLSETSSSSPPANWTVVPIPYDVARLDPGWLGILDKLLAMRADGFLAGAPGVCGRKSSFTNQIMNERLDHPRANVIDYFDLPESYQQQNGQVE
;
A
#
# COMPACT_ATOMS: atom_id res chain seq x y z
N MET A 1 55.37 7.57 32.05
CA MET A 1 54.74 8.40 31.00
C MET A 1 55.34 8.01 29.66
N LEU A 2 54.66 7.17 28.88
CA LEU A 2 55.07 6.82 27.52
C LEU A 2 54.88 8.03 26.61
N PRO A 3 55.83 8.33 25.70
CA PRO A 3 55.79 9.55 24.92
C PRO A 3 54.60 9.50 23.94
N PHE A 4 53.74 10.50 24.06
CA PHE A 4 52.49 10.72 23.30
C PHE A 4 52.61 10.49 21.79
N ARG A 5 53.82 10.68 21.23
CA ARG A 5 54.14 10.44 19.81
C ARG A 5 54.04 8.97 19.38
N ARG A 6 54.28 8.00 20.27
CA ARG A 6 54.15 6.57 19.92
C ARG A 6 52.68 6.13 19.81
N ILE A 7 51.79 6.73 20.61
CA ILE A 7 50.35 6.43 20.57
C ILE A 7 49.72 6.97 19.29
N GLN A 8 50.10 8.19 18.87
CA GLN A 8 49.63 8.76 17.60
C GLN A 8 50.08 7.94 16.40
N PHE A 9 51.31 7.44 16.38
CA PHE A 9 51.79 6.59 15.28
C PHE A 9 51.06 5.25 15.20
N ILE A 10 50.78 4.62 16.35
CA ILE A 10 50.03 3.35 16.40
C ILE A 10 48.58 3.55 15.93
N LEU A 11 47.93 4.65 16.33
CA LEU A 11 46.57 4.99 15.88
C LEU A 11 46.50 5.26 14.38
N LEU A 12 47.50 5.95 13.83
CA LEU A 12 47.53 6.27 12.40
C LEU A 12 47.80 5.01 11.55
N VAL A 13 48.66 4.10 12.02
CA VAL A 13 48.88 2.79 11.39
C VAL A 13 47.63 1.91 11.48
N ALA A 14 46.91 1.91 12.61
CA ALA A 14 45.67 1.17 12.77
C ALA A 14 44.55 1.68 11.83
N ILE A 15 44.44 3.00 11.65
CA ILE A 15 43.47 3.61 10.72
C ILE A 15 43.82 3.26 9.26
N VAL A 16 45.11 3.30 8.89
CA VAL A 16 45.53 2.92 7.54
C VAL A 16 45.31 1.42 7.27
N ILE A 17 45.56 0.54 8.24
CA ILE A 17 45.28 -0.90 8.12
C ILE A 17 43.77 -1.18 8.06
N CYS A 18 42.94 -0.49 8.85
CA CYS A 18 41.48 -0.61 8.76
C CYS A 18 40.92 -0.09 7.43
N MET A 19 41.44 1.03 6.92
CA MET A 19 41.02 1.60 5.62
C MET A 19 41.45 0.68 4.47
N THR A 20 42.68 0.19 4.47
CA THR A 20 43.16 -0.75 3.44
C THR A 20 42.48 -2.13 3.51
N GLY A 21 42.12 -2.60 4.70
CA GLY A 21 41.29 -3.79 4.89
C GLY A 21 39.84 -3.62 4.42
N PHE A 22 39.29 -2.41 4.49
CA PHE A 22 37.96 -2.08 3.94
C PHE A 22 37.98 -2.02 2.40
N PHE A 23 39.03 -1.47 1.79
CA PHE A 23 39.15 -1.43 0.33
C PHE A 23 39.51 -2.79 -0.31
N TYR A 24 40.14 -3.72 0.42
CA TYR A 24 40.43 -5.06 -0.11
C TYR A 24 39.28 -6.06 -0.01
N ARG A 25 38.17 -5.71 0.66
CA ARG A 25 37.00 -6.60 0.80
C ARG A 25 35.97 -6.44 -0.32
N TRP A 26 36.22 -5.54 -1.27
CA TRP A 26 35.41 -5.38 -2.47
C TRP A 26 36.32 -5.56 -3.70
N HIS A 27 35.91 -6.44 -4.62
CA HIS A 27 36.63 -6.90 -5.82
C HIS A 27 37.55 -8.13 -5.67
N THR A 28 37.15 -9.15 -4.90
CA THR A 28 37.38 -10.50 -5.41
C THR A 28 36.26 -10.80 -6.40
N ALA A 29 36.54 -10.62 -7.70
CA ALA A 29 35.69 -11.18 -8.74
C ALA A 29 35.50 -12.67 -8.41
N PRO A 30 34.25 -13.14 -8.25
CA PRO A 30 34.03 -14.54 -7.94
C PRO A 30 34.58 -15.39 -9.08
N ASN A 31 35.36 -16.41 -8.74
CA ASN A 31 35.96 -17.31 -9.70
C ASN A 31 34.87 -17.88 -10.64
N PRO A 32 34.90 -17.59 -11.96
CA PRO A 32 33.82 -17.94 -12.88
C PRO A 32 33.58 -19.46 -13.00
N SER A 33 34.53 -20.29 -12.54
CA SER A 33 34.46 -21.75 -12.64
C SER A 33 33.57 -22.42 -11.56
N LYS A 34 32.87 -21.68 -10.70
CA LYS A 34 31.99 -22.23 -9.64
C LYS A 34 30.49 -21.96 -9.83
N TRP A 35 30.07 -21.31 -10.92
CA TRP A 35 28.69 -20.88 -11.15
C TRP A 35 27.82 -21.84 -11.97
N ILE A 36 28.26 -23.09 -12.15
CA ILE A 36 27.50 -24.06 -12.93
C ILE A 36 26.53 -24.78 -11.99
N LEU A 37 25.42 -24.12 -11.67
CA LEU A 37 24.22 -24.84 -11.26
C LEU A 37 23.51 -25.31 -12.54
N PRO A 38 23.28 -26.62 -12.73
CA PRO A 38 22.56 -27.11 -13.89
C PRO A 38 21.14 -26.54 -13.89
N THR A 39 20.72 -25.92 -14.99
CA THR A 39 19.31 -25.64 -15.23
C THR A 39 18.62 -26.86 -15.82
N MET A 40 17.27 -26.85 -15.81
CA MET A 40 16.49 -27.91 -16.44
C MET A 40 16.85 -28.17 -17.91
N TYR A 41 17.36 -27.17 -18.64
CA TYR A 41 17.74 -27.30 -20.05
C TYR A 41 19.14 -27.89 -20.27
N ASP A 42 20.01 -27.90 -19.27
CA ASP A 42 21.46 -28.14 -19.49
C ASP A 42 21.81 -29.55 -19.95
N LYS A 43 20.87 -30.51 -19.84
CA LYS A 43 21.09 -31.88 -20.34
C LYS A 43 20.94 -32.00 -21.86
N ASP A 44 20.15 -31.12 -22.47
CA ASP A 44 19.79 -31.19 -23.89
C ASP A 44 20.47 -30.09 -24.74
N ASP A 45 21.11 -29.12 -24.09
CA ASP A 45 21.71 -27.95 -24.74
C ASP A 45 23.14 -28.20 -25.22
N ASN A 46 23.43 -27.69 -26.42
CA ASN A 46 24.80 -27.59 -26.89
C ASN A 46 25.55 -26.44 -26.19
N LYS A 47 26.89 -26.44 -26.28
CA LYS A 47 27.73 -25.43 -25.62
C LYS A 47 27.44 -23.98 -26.04
N ASP A 48 26.98 -23.76 -27.27
CA ASP A 48 26.65 -22.41 -27.78
C ASP A 48 25.38 -21.87 -27.12
N LEU A 49 24.35 -22.69 -26.96
CA LEU A 49 23.11 -22.31 -26.27
C LEU A 49 23.35 -22.03 -24.78
N VAL A 50 24.15 -22.88 -24.12
CA VAL A 50 24.54 -22.65 -22.72
C VAL A 50 25.28 -21.32 -22.58
N LEU A 51 26.22 -21.01 -23.48
CA LEU A 51 26.95 -19.74 -23.45
C LEU A 51 26.02 -18.53 -23.72
N LYS A 52 25.13 -18.61 -24.71
CA LYS A 52 24.15 -17.54 -24.99
C LYS A 52 23.25 -17.26 -23.79
N ARG A 53 22.75 -18.32 -23.15
CA ARG A 53 21.96 -18.21 -21.91
C ARG A 53 22.76 -17.52 -20.80
N GLN A 54 24.00 -17.94 -20.57
CA GLN A 54 24.88 -17.34 -19.57
C GLN A 54 25.15 -15.86 -19.84
N LEU A 55 25.36 -15.47 -21.11
CA LEU A 55 25.57 -14.06 -21.48
C LEU A 55 24.32 -13.21 -21.24
N ILE A 56 23.12 -13.77 -21.49
CA ILE A 56 21.86 -13.12 -21.15
C ILE A 56 21.74 -12.97 -19.63
N ASP A 57 21.94 -14.05 -18.86
CA ASP A 57 21.81 -14.00 -17.40
C ASP A 57 22.83 -13.04 -16.76
N GLU A 58 24.09 -13.06 -17.22
CA GLU A 58 25.15 -12.14 -16.77
C GLU A 58 24.77 -10.68 -16.98
N LYS A 59 24.13 -10.35 -18.11
CA LYS A 59 23.70 -8.99 -18.44
C LYS A 59 22.69 -8.42 -17.43
N TYR A 60 21.79 -9.25 -16.89
CA TYR A 60 20.72 -8.80 -15.99
C TYR A 60 21.01 -9.05 -14.51
N CYS A 61 21.75 -10.11 -14.18
CA CYS A 61 21.93 -10.59 -12.81
C CYS A 61 23.40 -10.68 -12.38
N GLY A 62 24.37 -10.47 -13.28
CA GLY A 62 25.81 -10.68 -12.99
C GLY A 62 26.16 -12.15 -12.67
N GLY A 63 25.33 -13.07 -13.16
CA GLY A 63 25.41 -14.51 -12.93
C GLY A 63 24.10 -15.18 -13.29
N PRO A 64 23.88 -16.45 -12.91
CA PRO A 64 22.62 -17.16 -13.17
C PRO A 64 21.42 -16.42 -12.58
N CYS A 65 20.45 -16.09 -13.41
CA CYS A 65 19.25 -15.39 -12.97
C CYS A 65 18.29 -16.33 -12.23
N ARG A 66 17.92 -15.93 -11.00
CA ARG A 66 16.89 -16.60 -10.20
C ARG A 66 15.95 -15.56 -9.62
N PHE A 67 14.68 -15.64 -9.95
CA PHE A 67 13.70 -14.61 -9.63
C PHE A 67 12.61 -15.10 -8.68
N THR A 68 12.13 -14.18 -7.86
CA THR A 68 10.81 -14.24 -7.23
C THR A 68 9.94 -13.21 -7.92
N LEU A 69 8.88 -13.66 -8.60
CA LEU A 69 7.92 -12.83 -9.31
C LEU A 69 6.62 -12.76 -8.50
N PRO A 70 6.27 -11.60 -7.90
CA PRO A 70 4.95 -11.40 -7.30
C PRO A 70 3.91 -11.31 -8.42
N VAL A 71 3.23 -12.41 -8.73
CA VAL A 71 2.20 -12.44 -9.77
C VAL A 71 0.97 -11.68 -9.31
N PHE A 72 0.53 -11.93 -8.07
CA PHE A 72 -0.63 -11.27 -7.49
C PHE A 72 -0.52 -11.20 -5.97
N ILE A 73 -0.70 -9.99 -5.42
CA ILE A 73 -0.87 -9.76 -3.99
C ILE A 73 -2.33 -9.38 -3.75
N MET A 74 -3.04 -10.19 -2.96
CA MET A 74 -4.50 -10.06 -2.79
C MET A 74 -4.93 -8.82 -2.02
N GLU A 75 -4.09 -8.29 -1.15
CA GLU A 75 -4.41 -7.10 -0.38
C GLU A 75 -4.34 -5.82 -1.23
N GLN A 76 -4.84 -4.71 -0.69
CA GLN A 76 -4.78 -3.39 -1.33
C GLN A 76 -3.77 -2.46 -0.65
N GLU A 77 -3.17 -1.59 -1.46
CA GLU A 77 -2.29 -0.46 -1.14
C GLU A 77 -1.48 -0.68 0.15
N SER A 78 -1.86 -0.10 1.30
CA SER A 78 -1.17 -0.19 2.59
C SER A 78 -0.73 -1.60 2.97
N LYS A 79 -1.61 -2.57 2.72
CA LYS A 79 -1.38 -3.98 3.03
C LYS A 79 -0.63 -4.66 1.90
N ALA A 80 -0.95 -4.34 0.64
CA ALA A 80 -0.22 -4.86 -0.52
C ALA A 80 1.27 -4.51 -0.45
N GLN A 81 1.62 -3.25 -0.16
CA GLN A 81 3.00 -2.81 -0.01
C GLN A 81 3.69 -3.50 1.18
N MET A 82 2.97 -3.77 2.27
CA MET A 82 3.50 -4.53 3.39
C MET A 82 3.89 -5.93 2.94
N HIS A 83 2.99 -6.65 2.28
CA HIS A 83 3.28 -8.00 1.80
C HIS A 83 4.38 -8.05 0.75
N PHE A 84 4.46 -7.05 -0.13
CA PHE A 84 5.55 -6.97 -1.10
C PHE A 84 6.93 -6.80 -0.43
N ARG A 85 7.03 -5.99 0.63
CA ARG A 85 8.27 -5.89 1.43
C ARG A 85 8.67 -7.24 2.01
N GLN A 86 7.71 -7.98 2.57
CA GLN A 86 7.94 -9.30 3.17
C GLN A 86 8.46 -10.31 2.12
N LEU A 87 7.87 -10.30 0.91
CA LEU A 87 8.33 -11.13 -0.22
C LEU A 87 9.72 -10.72 -0.73
N SER A 88 10.04 -9.43 -0.70
CA SER A 88 11.34 -8.92 -1.14
C SER A 88 12.46 -9.37 -0.20
N PHE A 89 12.26 -9.22 1.11
CA PHE A 89 13.21 -9.74 2.10
C PHE A 89 13.32 -11.27 2.06
N MET A 90 12.20 -11.97 1.89
CA MET A 90 12.22 -13.43 1.71
C MET A 90 13.04 -13.84 0.47
N SER A 91 12.93 -13.09 -0.64
CA SER A 91 13.71 -13.35 -1.85
C SER A 91 15.21 -13.27 -1.59
N GLY A 92 15.65 -12.28 -0.80
CA GLY A 92 17.02 -12.18 -0.32
C GLY A 92 17.46 -13.39 0.51
N LEU A 93 16.62 -13.85 1.45
CA LEU A 93 16.89 -15.02 2.29
C LEU A 93 17.04 -16.32 1.50
N VAL A 94 16.38 -16.44 0.33
CA VAL A 94 16.50 -17.60 -0.56
C VAL A 94 17.42 -17.36 -1.77
N ASN A 95 18.22 -16.29 -1.73
CA ASN A 95 19.16 -15.90 -2.79
C ASN A 95 18.52 -15.82 -4.18
N ARG A 96 17.41 -15.08 -4.25
CA ARG A 96 16.67 -14.76 -5.48
C ARG A 96 16.52 -13.25 -5.60
N THR A 97 16.60 -12.75 -6.83
CA THR A 97 16.29 -11.37 -7.18
C THR A 97 14.77 -11.19 -7.17
N VAL A 98 14.25 -10.21 -6.43
CA VAL A 98 12.81 -9.90 -6.47
C VAL A 98 12.50 -9.06 -7.71
N VAL A 99 11.44 -9.41 -8.43
CA VAL A 99 10.93 -8.55 -9.50
C VAL A 99 10.04 -7.48 -8.86
N LEU A 100 10.33 -6.20 -9.12
CA LEU A 100 9.44 -5.11 -8.74
C LEU A 100 8.14 -5.25 -9.54
N PRO A 101 6.99 -5.47 -8.89
CA PRO A 101 5.74 -5.72 -9.58
C PRO A 101 5.17 -4.43 -10.18
N ASN A 102 4.28 -4.60 -11.14
CA ASN A 102 3.45 -3.51 -11.62
C ASN A 102 2.40 -3.13 -10.56
N VAL A 103 1.80 -1.96 -10.73
CA VAL A 103 0.74 -1.42 -9.87
C VAL A 103 -0.51 -1.07 -10.66
N GLY A 104 -1.65 -1.14 -9.97
CA GLY A 104 -2.91 -0.64 -10.49
C GLY A 104 -4.10 -1.03 -9.63
N GLY A 105 -5.14 -0.20 -9.61
CA GLY A 105 -6.35 -0.38 -8.82
C GLY A 105 -6.07 -0.56 -7.32
N SER A 106 -5.06 0.15 -6.79
CA SER A 106 -4.55 -0.02 -5.43
C SER A 106 -3.95 -1.40 -5.17
N ARG A 107 -3.40 -2.09 -6.17
CA ARG A 107 -2.82 -3.44 -6.02
C ARG A 107 -1.41 -3.51 -6.59
N LEU A 108 -0.73 -4.62 -6.28
CA LEU A 108 0.61 -4.97 -6.75
C LEU A 108 0.56 -6.36 -7.39
N GLY A 109 1.13 -6.50 -8.59
CA GLY A 109 1.17 -7.77 -9.32
C GLY A 109 1.88 -7.67 -10.66
N ALA A 110 2.16 -8.79 -11.31
CA ALA A 110 2.94 -8.81 -12.55
C ALA A 110 2.17 -8.27 -13.78
N CYS A 111 0.84 -8.35 -13.72
CA CYS A 111 -0.06 -8.13 -14.87
C CYS A 111 -0.90 -6.86 -14.75
N LEU A 112 -0.46 -5.91 -13.91
CA LEU A 112 -1.09 -4.60 -13.78
C LEU A 112 -0.50 -3.61 -14.79
N ASP A 113 -1.21 -2.52 -15.03
CA ASP A 113 -0.97 -1.67 -16.20
C ASP A 113 0.21 -0.71 -16.05
N ASN A 114 0.58 -0.35 -14.82
CA ASN A 114 1.59 0.68 -14.56
C ASN A 114 2.84 0.08 -13.89
N ASP A 115 4.02 0.63 -14.20
CA ASP A 115 5.25 0.23 -13.53
C ASP A 115 5.23 0.58 -12.03
N PHE A 116 6.06 -0.10 -11.23
CA PHE A 116 6.19 0.12 -9.79
C PHE A 116 6.31 1.60 -9.40
N GLU A 117 7.05 2.37 -10.19
CA GLU A 117 7.35 3.79 -9.97
C GLU A 117 6.15 4.72 -10.11
N PHE A 118 5.06 4.23 -10.70
CA PHE A 118 3.83 4.99 -10.79
C PHE A 118 3.26 5.30 -9.40
N TYR A 119 3.39 4.37 -8.44
CA TYR A 119 3.01 4.59 -7.05
C TYR A 119 4.19 4.86 -6.13
N TYR A 120 5.30 4.12 -6.29
CA TYR A 120 6.32 3.98 -5.24
C TYR A 120 7.69 4.47 -5.69
N SER A 121 8.54 4.90 -4.76
CA SER A 121 9.91 5.28 -5.08
C SER A 121 10.81 4.05 -5.19
N ARG A 122 11.52 3.91 -6.33
CA ARG A 122 12.55 2.88 -6.52
C ARG A 122 13.69 3.00 -5.51
N SER A 123 13.89 4.17 -4.90
CA SER A 123 14.93 4.40 -3.88
C SER A 123 14.85 3.40 -2.73
N TRP A 124 13.65 2.94 -2.37
CA TRP A 124 13.47 1.90 -1.36
C TRP A 124 14.21 0.60 -1.69
N ALA A 125 14.14 0.14 -2.94
CA ALA A 125 14.82 -1.09 -3.36
C ALA A 125 16.34 -0.92 -3.38
N PHE A 126 16.84 0.27 -3.75
CA PHE A 126 18.27 0.61 -3.66
C PHE A 126 18.77 0.66 -2.21
N ASN A 127 17.99 1.27 -1.31
CA ASN A 127 18.35 1.41 0.10
C ASN A 127 18.36 0.08 0.87
N ASN A 128 17.77 -0.98 0.30
CA ASN A 128 17.71 -2.31 0.90
C ASN A 128 18.54 -3.36 0.14
N GLN A 129 19.53 -2.94 -0.66
CA GLN A 129 20.39 -3.86 -1.43
C GLN A 129 21.22 -4.82 -0.57
N ASP A 130 21.49 -4.46 0.69
CA ASP A 130 22.14 -5.36 1.66
C ASP A 130 21.24 -6.53 2.08
N HIS A 131 19.93 -6.45 1.80
CA HIS A 131 18.94 -7.47 2.16
C HIS A 131 18.45 -8.26 0.96
N PHE A 132 18.25 -7.64 -0.19
CA PHE A 132 17.79 -8.32 -1.40
C PHE A 132 18.24 -7.59 -2.67
N GLN A 133 18.38 -8.35 -3.76
CA GLN A 133 18.57 -7.80 -5.10
C GLN A 133 17.22 -7.61 -5.78
N HIS A 134 17.12 -6.65 -6.70
CA HIS A 134 15.88 -6.35 -7.41
C HIS A 134 16.11 -6.12 -8.91
N ILE A 135 15.04 -6.30 -9.68
CA ILE A 135 14.96 -5.96 -11.11
C ILE A 135 13.59 -5.34 -11.39
N THR A 136 13.49 -4.41 -12.33
CA THR A 136 12.18 -3.86 -12.73
C THR A 136 11.38 -4.86 -13.56
N MET A 137 10.05 -4.74 -13.59
CA MET A 137 9.21 -5.57 -14.46
C MET A 137 9.60 -5.44 -15.94
N SER A 138 9.93 -4.22 -16.40
CA SER A 138 10.38 -3.96 -17.77
C SER A 138 11.68 -4.69 -18.10
N GLU A 139 12.69 -4.62 -17.22
CA GLU A 139 13.96 -5.32 -17.43
C GLU A 139 13.77 -6.85 -17.35
N PHE A 140 12.93 -7.33 -16.44
CA PHE A 140 12.58 -8.75 -16.34
C PHE A 140 11.89 -9.26 -17.61
N LYS A 141 10.92 -8.52 -18.16
CA LYS A 141 10.29 -8.83 -19.45
C LYS A 141 11.30 -8.86 -20.59
N GLN A 142 12.25 -7.92 -20.62
CA GLN A 142 13.31 -7.93 -21.63
C GLN A 142 14.21 -9.17 -21.49
N TRP A 143 14.57 -9.57 -20.27
CA TRP A 143 15.28 -10.84 -20.03
C TRP A 143 14.48 -12.04 -20.58
N LEU A 144 13.17 -12.11 -20.32
CA LEU A 144 12.31 -13.17 -20.86
C LEU A 144 12.30 -13.20 -22.39
N LEU A 145 12.18 -12.05 -23.04
CA LEU A 145 12.19 -11.94 -24.50
C LEU A 145 13.53 -12.39 -25.11
N GLU A 146 14.66 -12.04 -24.48
CA GLU A 146 15.99 -12.48 -24.92
C GLU A 146 16.19 -13.99 -24.72
N ARG A 147 15.67 -14.56 -23.63
CA ARG A 147 15.66 -16.01 -23.39
C ARG A 147 14.78 -16.73 -24.41
N GLN A 148 13.62 -16.19 -24.75
CA GLN A 148 12.72 -16.74 -25.77
C GLN A 148 13.35 -16.68 -27.17
N ALA A 149 14.09 -15.62 -27.51
CA ALA A 149 14.74 -15.46 -28.81
C ALA A 149 15.80 -16.53 -29.12
N ILE A 150 16.32 -17.22 -28.09
CA ILE A 150 17.23 -18.36 -28.24
C ILE A 150 16.53 -19.72 -28.03
N ASP A 151 15.20 -19.76 -28.10
CA ASP A 151 14.36 -20.94 -27.90
C ASP A 151 14.56 -21.61 -26.53
N ARG A 152 14.90 -20.82 -25.51
CA ARG A 152 15.07 -21.28 -24.12
C ARG A 152 14.30 -20.38 -23.17
N PRO A 153 12.96 -20.38 -23.24
CA PRO A 153 12.13 -19.57 -22.35
C PRO A 153 12.42 -19.91 -20.88
N ALA A 154 12.31 -18.92 -20.00
CA ALA A 154 12.57 -19.09 -18.59
C ALA A 154 11.61 -20.10 -17.96
N THR A 155 12.15 -21.04 -17.17
CA THR A 155 11.35 -21.98 -16.38
C THR A 155 10.67 -21.26 -15.22
N SER A 156 9.39 -21.57 -14.99
CA SER A 156 8.63 -21.00 -13.88
C SER A 156 7.79 -22.03 -13.16
N GLN A 157 7.77 -21.95 -11.84
CA GLN A 157 6.89 -22.74 -10.99
C GLN A 157 5.90 -21.84 -10.26
N SER A 158 4.62 -22.20 -10.24
CA SER A 158 3.59 -21.49 -9.48
C SER A 158 3.66 -21.84 -8.01
N MET A 159 3.74 -20.81 -7.17
CA MET A 159 3.87 -20.88 -5.73
C MET A 159 2.73 -20.10 -5.08
N HIS A 160 1.87 -20.77 -4.33
CA HIS A 160 0.69 -20.15 -3.73
C HIS A 160 0.85 -20.13 -2.21
N ILE A 161 0.79 -18.94 -1.60
CA ILE A 161 0.76 -18.76 -0.14
C ILE A 161 -0.62 -18.28 0.24
N HIS A 162 -1.35 -19.10 1.00
CA HIS A 162 -2.77 -18.91 1.27
C HIS A 162 -3.09 -18.83 2.76
N VAL A 163 -4.19 -18.14 3.06
CA VAL A 163 -4.85 -18.18 4.37
C VAL A 163 -5.74 -19.41 4.48
N ASN A 164 -5.45 -20.28 5.46
CA ASN A 164 -6.27 -21.46 5.81
C ASN A 164 -6.50 -22.43 4.61
N LEU A 165 -7.28 -23.50 4.77
CA LEU A 165 -7.56 -24.48 3.69
C LEU A 165 -8.86 -24.19 2.91
N ARG A 166 -9.61 -23.16 3.31
CA ARG A 166 -10.95 -22.85 2.79
C ARG A 166 -10.99 -21.36 2.43
N ASP A 167 -11.71 -21.05 1.36
CA ASP A 167 -12.02 -19.69 0.89
C ASP A 167 -10.82 -18.89 0.37
N HIS A 168 -10.15 -19.39 -0.68
CA HIS A 168 -9.19 -18.60 -1.45
C HIS A 168 -9.93 -17.76 -2.48
N ALA A 169 -9.56 -16.48 -2.62
CA ALA A 169 -10.11 -15.71 -3.72
C ALA A 169 -9.57 -16.22 -5.07
N VAL A 170 -10.30 -15.89 -6.12
CA VAL A 170 -9.93 -16.27 -7.49
C VAL A 170 -8.60 -15.60 -7.84
N GLU A 171 -7.60 -16.42 -8.13
CA GLU A 171 -6.28 -15.97 -8.55
C GLU A 171 -6.33 -15.61 -10.04
N PRO A 172 -5.82 -14.44 -10.44
CA PRO A 172 -5.79 -14.06 -11.84
C PRO A 172 -4.80 -14.95 -12.61
N GLN A 173 -5.03 -15.10 -13.92
CA GLN A 173 -4.07 -15.78 -14.78
C GLN A 173 -2.76 -14.98 -14.87
N ASN A 174 -1.61 -15.67 -14.83
CA ASN A 174 -0.33 -15.05 -15.11
C ASN A 174 -0.20 -14.69 -16.60
N CYS A 175 -0.30 -13.40 -16.92
CA CYS A 175 -0.14 -12.85 -18.27
C CYS A 175 1.17 -13.26 -18.95
N LEU A 176 2.28 -13.40 -18.22
CA LEU A 176 3.56 -13.81 -18.80
C LEU A 176 3.54 -15.27 -19.27
N VAL A 177 2.67 -16.10 -18.69
CA VAL A 177 2.42 -17.48 -19.16
C VAL A 177 1.48 -17.45 -20.36
N ALA A 178 0.45 -16.61 -20.31
CA ALA A 178 -0.49 -16.42 -21.43
C ALA A 178 0.22 -15.94 -22.70
N ASP A 179 1.23 -15.06 -22.54
CA ASP A 179 2.08 -14.55 -23.61
C ASP A 179 3.23 -15.51 -23.99
N HIS A 180 3.25 -16.72 -23.42
CA HIS A 180 4.28 -17.75 -23.65
C HIS A 180 5.72 -17.31 -23.34
N LEU A 181 5.90 -16.35 -22.43
CA LEU A 181 7.22 -15.89 -21.98
C LEU A 181 7.82 -16.77 -20.88
N LEU A 182 6.97 -17.45 -20.11
CA LEU A 182 7.36 -18.40 -19.06
C LEU A 182 6.99 -19.83 -19.46
N ASN A 183 7.93 -20.75 -19.29
CA ASN A 183 7.71 -22.18 -19.46
C ASN A 183 7.36 -22.84 -18.12
N MET A 184 6.11 -23.30 -17.99
CA MET A 184 5.60 -24.04 -16.83
C MET A 184 5.40 -25.54 -17.12
N ASN A 185 5.80 -26.03 -18.30
CA ASN A 185 5.51 -27.40 -18.72
C ASN A 185 6.18 -28.43 -17.81
N GLY A 186 5.39 -29.35 -17.27
CA GLY A 186 5.88 -30.41 -16.39
C GLY A 186 6.28 -29.94 -14.98
N LEU A 187 6.00 -28.68 -14.62
CA LEU A 187 6.31 -28.13 -13.31
C LEU A 187 5.06 -28.13 -12.42
N PRO A 188 5.06 -28.85 -11.28
CA PRO A 188 3.89 -28.92 -10.41
C PRO A 188 3.69 -27.60 -9.67
N GLU A 189 2.43 -27.16 -9.55
CA GLU A 189 2.06 -26.07 -8.65
C GLU A 189 2.33 -26.48 -7.20
N ARG A 190 2.78 -25.53 -6.38
CA ARG A 190 2.98 -25.74 -4.94
C ARG A 190 2.11 -24.79 -4.14
N ARG A 191 1.55 -25.28 -3.03
CA ARG A 191 0.67 -24.50 -2.14
C ARG A 191 1.15 -24.60 -0.70
N LEU A 192 1.19 -23.47 0.00
CA LEU A 192 1.50 -23.35 1.41
C LEU A 192 0.31 -22.70 2.12
N TYR A 193 -0.24 -23.42 3.09
CA TYR A 193 -1.35 -22.96 3.90
C TYR A 193 -0.86 -22.57 5.29
N LEU A 194 -1.05 -21.31 5.66
CA LEU A 194 -0.66 -20.79 6.96
C LEU A 194 -1.91 -20.25 7.68
N ASN A 195 -2.03 -20.57 8.97
CA ASN A 195 -3.11 -20.05 9.80
C ASN A 195 -3.04 -18.52 9.90
N GLU A 196 -4.18 -17.84 9.90
CA GLU A 196 -4.19 -16.39 10.07
C GLU A 196 -4.22 -15.98 11.54
N THR A 197 -3.35 -15.07 11.95
CA THR A 197 -3.31 -14.59 13.33
C THR A 197 -2.63 -13.24 13.45
N ALA A 198 -3.29 -12.27 14.10
CA ALA A 198 -2.68 -10.98 14.40
C ALA A 198 -1.51 -11.11 15.39
N ASN A 199 -1.53 -12.12 16.27
CA ASN A 199 -0.51 -12.34 17.30
C ASN A 199 0.85 -12.71 16.68
N PRO A 200 1.89 -11.85 16.81
CA PRO A 200 3.21 -12.12 16.25
C PRO A 200 3.89 -13.38 16.81
N LEU A 201 3.65 -13.72 18.09
CA LEU A 201 4.25 -14.90 18.74
C LEU A 201 3.80 -16.21 18.09
N LYS A 202 2.59 -16.22 17.52
CA LYS A 202 2.05 -17.40 16.80
C LYS A 202 2.61 -17.54 15.38
N ARG A 203 3.35 -16.54 14.89
CA ARG A 203 3.92 -16.47 13.53
C ARG A 203 5.44 -16.56 13.51
N LEU A 204 6.08 -16.84 14.64
CA LEU A 204 7.55 -16.91 14.74
C LEU A 204 8.16 -17.88 13.72
N TYR A 205 7.49 -19.00 13.46
CA TYR A 205 7.96 -20.02 12.51
C TYR A 205 7.58 -19.75 11.04
N TYR A 206 6.79 -18.71 10.74
CA TYR A 206 6.28 -18.49 9.38
C TYR A 206 7.39 -18.07 8.43
N GLU A 207 8.39 -17.33 8.91
CA GLU A 207 9.59 -17.01 8.13
C GLU A 207 10.28 -18.29 7.65
N ASP A 208 10.59 -19.22 8.57
CA ASP A 208 11.20 -20.50 8.23
C ASP A 208 10.32 -21.33 7.29
N ALA A 209 9.00 -21.40 7.54
CA ALA A 209 8.09 -22.18 6.72
C ALA A 209 8.00 -21.65 5.27
N VAL A 210 7.96 -20.32 5.08
CA VAL A 210 7.94 -19.71 3.75
C VAL A 210 9.30 -19.84 3.07
N ARG A 211 10.40 -19.72 3.82
CA ARG A 211 11.76 -19.95 3.30
C ARG A 211 11.92 -21.37 2.78
N ASP A 212 11.56 -22.36 3.59
CA ASP A 212 11.65 -23.77 3.23
C ASP A 212 10.76 -24.08 2.01
N PHE A 213 9.56 -23.50 1.96
CA PHE A 213 8.66 -23.60 0.81
C PHE A 213 9.31 -23.05 -0.48
N PHE A 214 9.97 -21.89 -0.43
CA PHE A 214 10.65 -21.28 -1.59
C PHE A 214 11.93 -22.02 -2.01
N MET A 215 12.61 -22.68 -1.07
CA MET A 215 13.77 -23.53 -1.35
C MET A 215 13.39 -24.95 -1.79
N GLY A 216 12.09 -25.26 -1.75
CA GLY A 216 11.55 -26.57 -2.06
C GLY A 216 11.84 -27.63 -0.99
N VAL A 217 12.16 -27.22 0.23
CA VAL A 217 12.40 -28.11 1.36
C VAL A 217 11.09 -28.57 1.97
N TYR A 218 10.95 -29.87 2.21
CA TYR A 218 9.81 -30.47 2.89
C TYR A 218 10.27 -31.62 3.79
N ARG A 219 9.41 -32.03 4.74
CA ARG A 219 9.66 -33.26 5.51
C ARG A 219 9.07 -34.44 4.79
N ASP A 220 9.92 -35.41 4.49
CA ASP A 220 9.48 -36.68 3.92
C ASP A 220 8.61 -37.42 4.95
N PRO A 221 7.40 -37.88 4.57
CA PRO A 221 6.45 -38.46 5.51
C PRO A 221 6.89 -39.82 6.06
N ASP A 222 7.70 -40.56 5.31
CA ASP A 222 8.11 -41.92 5.66
C ASP A 222 9.35 -41.91 6.56
N SER A 223 10.34 -41.09 6.22
CA SER A 223 11.62 -40.98 6.95
C SER A 223 11.62 -39.90 8.02
N GLY A 224 10.77 -38.87 7.89
CA GLY A 224 10.78 -37.68 8.73
C GLY A 224 11.96 -36.73 8.48
N GLU A 225 12.84 -37.05 7.52
CA GLU A 225 13.99 -36.22 7.16
C GLU A 225 13.58 -35.04 6.29
N SER A 226 14.34 -33.94 6.38
CA SER A 226 14.17 -32.80 5.47
C SER A 226 14.77 -33.15 4.10
N VAL A 227 13.92 -33.19 3.09
CA VAL A 227 14.29 -33.44 1.69
C VAL A 227 14.13 -32.15 0.90
N GLN A 228 15.06 -31.89 -0.01
CA GLN A 228 15.00 -30.76 -0.93
C GLN A 228 14.52 -31.21 -2.31
N ASP A 229 13.45 -30.58 -2.80
CA ASP A 229 12.97 -30.79 -4.16
C ASP A 229 13.97 -30.25 -5.19
N GLU A 230 14.49 -31.15 -6.03
CA GLU A 230 15.41 -30.80 -7.11
C GLU A 230 14.76 -29.84 -8.13
N ILE A 231 13.44 -29.93 -8.33
CA ILE A 231 12.73 -29.09 -9.30
C ILE A 231 12.74 -27.63 -8.85
N THR A 232 12.22 -27.34 -7.65
CA THR A 232 12.15 -25.97 -7.10
C THR A 232 13.55 -25.34 -6.98
N ASN A 233 14.57 -26.15 -6.70
CA ASN A 233 15.93 -25.62 -6.63
C ASN A 233 16.47 -25.18 -8.00
N ASN A 234 16.09 -25.88 -9.07
CA ASN A 234 16.59 -25.61 -10.43
C ASN A 234 15.71 -24.66 -11.25
N VAL A 235 14.54 -24.27 -10.75
CA VAL A 235 13.65 -23.33 -11.45
C VAL A 235 14.16 -21.89 -11.38
N GLU A 236 14.14 -21.22 -12.53
CA GLU A 236 14.61 -19.84 -12.67
C GLU A 236 13.63 -18.86 -12.02
N VAL A 237 12.31 -19.02 -12.20
CA VAL A 237 11.28 -18.09 -11.71
C VAL A 237 10.32 -18.77 -10.72
N LEU A 238 10.18 -18.21 -9.51
CA LEU A 238 9.07 -18.51 -8.62
C LEU A 238 7.93 -17.53 -8.88
N SER A 239 6.85 -17.99 -9.51
CA SER A 239 5.63 -17.21 -9.76
C SER A 239 4.74 -17.25 -8.51
N VAL A 240 4.82 -16.21 -7.68
CA VAL A 240 4.20 -16.18 -6.34
C VAL A 240 2.83 -15.51 -6.36
N TYR A 241 1.81 -16.26 -5.93
CA TYR A 241 0.48 -15.75 -5.56
C TYR A 241 0.40 -15.65 -4.04
N TYR A 242 0.04 -14.46 -3.54
CA TYR A 242 0.15 -14.16 -2.13
C TYR A 242 -1.19 -13.67 -1.55
N ASP A 243 -1.73 -14.47 -0.65
CA ASP A 243 -2.96 -14.22 0.10
C ASP A 243 -2.71 -14.45 1.60
N ARG A 244 -2.35 -13.38 2.30
CA ARG A 244 -2.18 -13.30 3.76
C ARG A 244 -2.54 -11.89 4.21
N ARG A 245 -2.89 -11.70 5.48
CA ARG A 245 -3.26 -10.40 6.08
C ARG A 245 -2.21 -9.79 7.01
N PHE A 246 -1.29 -10.62 7.49
CA PHE A 246 -0.26 -10.25 8.46
C PHE A 246 1.15 -10.58 7.95
N PRO A 247 2.17 -9.79 8.36
CA PRO A 247 3.57 -10.01 7.96
C PRO A 247 4.12 -11.37 8.46
N PHE A 248 5.35 -11.72 8.10
CA PHE A 248 5.99 -12.94 8.59
C PHE A 248 7.52 -12.85 8.73
N ILE A 249 8.15 -11.85 8.12
CA ILE A 249 9.57 -11.50 8.28
C ILE A 249 9.74 -10.70 9.57
N HIS A 250 10.75 -11.06 10.37
CA HIS A 250 11.02 -10.39 11.65
C HIS A 250 12.10 -9.30 11.57
N ASN A 251 12.52 -8.93 10.36
CA ASN A 251 13.46 -7.83 10.13
C ASN A 251 12.73 -6.47 10.24
N PRO A 252 13.16 -5.54 11.12
CA PRO A 252 12.55 -4.21 11.25
C PRO A 252 12.53 -3.39 9.94
N ALA A 253 13.51 -3.57 9.05
CA ALA A 253 13.53 -2.88 7.77
C ALA A 253 12.39 -3.35 6.84
N ALA A 254 11.90 -4.58 7.00
CA ALA A 254 10.72 -5.08 6.29
C ALA A 254 9.40 -4.47 6.79
N GLU A 255 9.42 -3.81 7.97
CA GLU A 255 8.29 -3.12 8.58
C GLU A 255 8.26 -1.61 8.27
N SER A 256 9.32 -1.04 7.67
CA SER A 256 9.34 0.35 7.17
C SER A 256 8.58 0.51 5.83
N PRO A 257 7.55 1.36 5.73
CA PRO A 257 6.75 1.53 4.51
C PRO A 257 7.58 1.90 3.28
N ILE A 258 7.08 1.54 2.09
CA ILE A 258 7.71 1.97 0.84
C ILE A 258 7.32 3.44 0.61
N PRO A 259 8.29 4.37 0.44
CA PRO A 259 7.97 5.74 0.08
C PRO A 259 7.22 5.79 -1.25
N TYR A 260 6.26 6.71 -1.37
CA TYR A 260 5.59 6.95 -2.64
C TYR A 260 6.53 7.63 -3.65
N SER A 261 6.14 7.64 -4.92
CA SER A 261 6.92 8.30 -5.97
C SER A 261 6.93 9.83 -5.81
N GLU A 262 7.98 10.48 -6.28
CA GLU A 262 8.14 11.95 -6.22
C GLU A 262 6.98 12.69 -6.88
N GLN A 263 6.42 12.11 -7.95
CA GLN A 263 5.26 12.69 -8.64
C GLN A 263 4.03 12.72 -7.73
N VAL A 264 3.74 11.62 -7.03
CA VAL A 264 2.60 11.54 -6.10
C VAL A 264 2.81 12.50 -4.92
N ILE A 265 4.02 12.50 -4.36
CA ILE A 265 4.38 13.35 -3.21
C ILE A 265 4.26 14.84 -3.57
N SER A 266 4.86 15.27 -4.68
CA SER A 266 4.82 16.66 -5.11
C SER A 266 3.40 17.14 -5.42
N GLN A 267 2.56 16.30 -6.01
CA GLN A 267 1.15 16.64 -6.24
C GLN A 267 0.38 16.78 -4.93
N ALA A 268 0.62 15.90 -3.95
CA ALA A 268 0.03 16.00 -2.62
C ALA A 268 0.48 17.28 -1.90
N ASP A 269 1.76 17.65 -2.00
CA ASP A 269 2.30 18.89 -1.42
C ASP A 269 1.64 20.13 -2.03
N LEU A 270 1.51 20.18 -3.36
CA LEU A 270 0.87 21.29 -4.07
C LEU A 270 -0.57 21.49 -3.62
N ILE A 271 -1.36 20.42 -3.58
CA ILE A 271 -2.77 20.47 -3.18
C ILE A 271 -2.89 20.82 -1.70
N ALA A 272 -2.11 20.18 -0.82
CA ALA A 272 -2.17 20.47 0.61
C ALA A 272 -1.81 21.93 0.93
N ASN A 273 -0.84 22.51 0.22
CA ASN A 273 -0.48 23.92 0.38
C ASN A 273 -1.59 24.87 -0.10
N ALA A 274 -2.34 24.49 -1.14
CA ALA A 274 -3.48 25.27 -1.62
C ALA A 274 -4.71 25.19 -0.70
N LEU A 275 -4.89 24.04 -0.01
CA LEU A 275 -5.99 23.84 0.94
C LEU A 275 -5.71 24.41 2.34
N SER A 276 -4.44 24.60 2.72
CA SER A 276 -4.08 25.00 4.08
C SER A 276 -4.57 26.41 4.44
N PRO A 277 -5.16 26.62 5.65
CA PRO A 277 -5.37 25.62 6.69
C PRO A 277 -6.59 24.72 6.42
N TYR A 278 -6.44 23.41 6.61
CA TYR A 278 -7.56 22.47 6.48
C TYR A 278 -7.48 21.28 7.43
N TRP A 279 -8.63 20.65 7.63
CA TRP A 279 -8.79 19.47 8.46
C TRP A 279 -9.18 18.28 7.60
N ALA A 280 -8.46 17.18 7.75
CA ALA A 280 -8.82 15.94 7.08
C ALA A 280 -9.66 15.06 8.01
N VAL A 281 -10.77 14.53 7.50
CA VAL A 281 -11.59 13.53 8.20
C VAL A 281 -11.58 12.26 7.38
N HIS A 282 -11.13 11.16 7.98
CA HIS A 282 -11.31 9.85 7.38
C HIS A 282 -12.48 9.11 8.04
N TRP A 283 -13.57 8.98 7.29
CA TRP A 283 -14.82 8.38 7.74
C TRP A 283 -15.18 7.14 6.92
N ARG A 284 -14.74 5.98 7.42
CA ARG A 284 -15.06 4.67 6.87
C ARG A 284 -16.38 4.16 7.46
N THR A 285 -17.47 4.39 6.74
CA THR A 285 -18.85 4.14 7.18
C THR A 285 -19.32 2.71 6.94
N GLU A 286 -18.65 1.95 6.07
CA GLU A 286 -19.08 0.59 5.77
C GLU A 286 -19.09 -0.30 7.03
N ARG A 287 -20.16 -1.09 7.18
CA ARG A 287 -20.30 -2.10 8.25
C ARG A 287 -20.20 -1.54 9.68
N VAL A 288 -20.52 -0.26 9.87
CA VAL A 288 -20.79 0.30 11.19
C VAL A 288 -22.11 -0.29 11.70
N GLU A 289 -22.09 -0.86 12.91
CA GLU A 289 -23.25 -1.51 13.51
C GLU A 289 -23.54 -0.97 14.93
N PRO A 290 -24.77 -0.52 15.21
CA PRO A 290 -25.86 -0.34 14.25
C PRO A 290 -25.59 0.86 13.31
N ALA A 291 -25.99 0.74 12.04
CA ALA A 291 -25.82 1.83 11.06
C ALA A 291 -26.51 3.14 11.47
N SER A 292 -27.51 3.09 12.36
CA SER A 292 -28.18 4.27 12.93
C SER A 292 -27.25 5.20 13.69
N ASN A 293 -26.11 4.70 14.19
CA ASN A 293 -25.11 5.53 14.86
C ASN A 293 -24.54 6.61 13.94
N LEU A 294 -24.47 6.36 12.63
CA LEU A 294 -23.87 7.28 11.66
C LEU A 294 -24.49 8.67 11.70
N VAL A 295 -25.81 8.78 11.95
CA VAL A 295 -26.50 10.07 12.06
C VAL A 295 -25.99 10.84 13.28
N GLY A 296 -25.96 10.22 14.45
CA GLY A 296 -25.42 10.85 15.67
C GLY A 296 -23.94 11.23 15.53
N CYS A 297 -23.16 10.38 14.84
CA CYS A 297 -21.76 10.67 14.52
C CYS A 297 -21.60 11.88 13.58
N ALA A 298 -22.52 12.08 12.62
CA ALA A 298 -22.54 13.27 11.78
C ALA A 298 -22.75 14.54 12.60
N HIS A 299 -23.69 14.51 13.54
CA HIS A 299 -23.93 15.62 14.46
C HIS A 299 -22.68 15.95 15.27
N SER A 300 -22.07 14.96 15.91
CA SER A 300 -20.83 15.17 16.68
C SER A 300 -19.69 15.74 15.84
N LEU A 301 -19.57 15.31 14.57
CA LEU A 301 -18.55 15.84 13.67
C LEU A 301 -18.79 17.33 13.37
N VAL A 302 -20.03 17.72 13.08
CA VAL A 302 -20.39 19.13 12.86
C VAL A 302 -20.15 19.96 14.13
N ASP A 303 -20.61 19.47 15.29
CA ASP A 303 -20.42 20.12 16.58
C ASP A 303 -18.92 20.33 16.91
N TYR A 304 -18.07 19.37 16.53
CA TYR A 304 -16.61 19.48 16.69
C TYR A 304 -16.05 20.68 15.92
N PHE A 305 -16.46 20.84 14.65
CA PHE A 305 -16.02 21.94 13.79
C PHE A 305 -16.57 23.29 14.27
N ASP A 306 -17.83 23.34 14.69
CA ASP A 306 -18.44 24.56 15.24
C ASP A 306 -17.74 25.01 16.54
N THR A 307 -17.44 24.09 17.44
CA THR A 307 -16.73 24.38 18.70
C THR A 307 -15.30 24.86 18.46
N ARG A 308 -14.57 24.26 17.51
CA ARG A 308 -13.21 24.67 17.12
C ARG A 308 -13.16 26.06 16.48
N THR A 309 -14.17 26.37 15.68
CA THR A 309 -14.34 27.71 15.10
C THR A 309 -14.48 28.74 16.22
N TYR A 310 -15.25 28.43 17.28
CA TYR A 310 -15.40 29.31 18.44
C TYR A 310 -14.12 29.52 19.29
N LEU A 311 -13.22 28.54 19.36
CA LEU A 311 -11.98 28.66 20.15
C LEU A 311 -10.90 29.50 19.44
N THR A 312 -10.81 29.41 18.11
CA THR A 312 -9.82 30.18 17.33
C THR A 312 -10.11 31.68 17.34
N THR A 313 -11.39 32.07 17.44
CA THR A 313 -11.83 33.48 17.49
C THR A 313 -11.55 34.13 18.86
N ASN A 314 -11.64 33.36 19.95
CA ASN A 314 -11.43 33.88 21.30
C ASN A 314 -9.95 33.96 21.74
N THR A 315 -9.05 33.18 21.13
CA THR A 315 -7.64 33.10 21.57
C THR A 315 -6.76 34.23 21.00
N THR A 316 -7.23 34.96 19.98
CA THR A 316 -6.54 36.16 19.45
C THR A 316 -6.88 37.45 20.21
N ALA A 317 -7.80 37.39 21.18
CA ALA A 317 -8.07 38.47 22.10
C ALA A 317 -7.07 38.42 23.27
N THR A 318 -5.80 38.77 23.02
CA THR A 318 -4.90 39.15 24.10
C THR A 318 -5.43 40.41 24.75
N SER A 319 -5.75 40.27 26.04
CA SER A 319 -6.09 41.31 26.99
C SER A 319 -5.10 42.47 26.96
N GLU A 320 -5.46 43.57 26.27
CA GLU A 320 -5.21 44.93 26.79
C GLU A 320 -5.93 46.06 26.03
N ASP A 321 -6.48 45.84 24.83
CA ASP A 321 -7.28 46.87 24.15
C ASP A 321 -8.65 46.33 23.73
N ILE A 322 -9.68 46.61 24.53
CA ILE A 322 -11.10 46.46 24.15
C ILE A 322 -11.43 47.61 23.17
N GLU A 323 -10.98 47.49 21.93
CA GLU A 323 -11.65 48.14 20.81
C GLU A 323 -12.80 47.23 20.37
N ILE A 324 -14.01 47.78 20.41
CA ILE A 324 -15.21 47.19 19.83
C ILE A 324 -14.97 47.06 18.32
N LYS A 325 -14.42 45.93 17.89
CA LYS A 325 -14.39 45.56 16.48
C LYS A 325 -15.79 45.15 16.07
N ASP A 326 -16.27 45.85 15.05
CA ASP A 326 -17.54 45.67 14.38
C ASP A 326 -17.76 44.20 13.95
N ASP A 327 -18.94 43.69 14.28
CA ASP A 327 -19.40 42.29 14.28
C ASP A 327 -19.73 41.78 12.86
N SER A 328 -18.82 41.95 11.89
CA SER A 328 -19.14 41.71 10.47
C SER A 328 -18.11 40.96 9.63
N THR A 329 -17.00 40.47 10.21
CA THR A 329 -16.16 39.50 9.50
C THR A 329 -16.59 38.08 9.86
N PRO A 330 -17.24 37.32 8.95
CA PRO A 330 -17.60 35.94 9.21
C PRO A 330 -16.31 35.18 9.53
N THR A 331 -16.26 34.58 10.71
CA THR A 331 -15.16 33.71 11.09
C THR A 331 -15.28 32.45 10.26
N GLU A 332 -14.40 32.31 9.28
CA GLU A 332 -14.44 31.25 8.29
C GLU A 332 -14.21 29.90 8.99
N GLN A 333 -15.22 29.02 8.96
CA GLN A 333 -15.10 27.66 9.47
C GLN A 333 -13.92 26.96 8.76
N PRO A 334 -13.14 26.12 9.47
CA PRO A 334 -12.03 25.43 8.85
C PRO A 334 -12.53 24.49 7.74
N THR A 335 -11.88 24.55 6.58
CA THR A 335 -12.15 23.70 5.43
C THR A 335 -12.02 22.22 5.82
N LEU A 336 -13.07 21.43 5.54
CA LEU A 336 -13.08 20.00 5.78
C LEU A 336 -12.68 19.26 4.49
N PHE A 337 -11.58 18.52 4.51
CA PHE A 337 -11.25 17.53 3.50
C PHE A 337 -11.74 16.14 3.92
N LEU A 338 -12.73 15.58 3.22
CA LEU A 338 -13.40 14.34 3.60
C LEU A 338 -12.91 13.15 2.76
N LEU A 339 -12.35 12.14 3.44
CA LEU A 339 -12.03 10.83 2.90
C LEU A 339 -13.09 9.84 3.39
N THR A 340 -13.92 9.32 2.52
CA THR A 340 -15.00 8.39 2.90
C THR A 340 -15.17 7.28 1.87
N ASP A 341 -15.73 6.15 2.30
CA ASP A 341 -16.16 5.06 1.43
C ASP A 341 -17.56 5.28 0.83
N TYR A 342 -18.27 6.32 1.27
CA TYR A 342 -19.52 6.80 0.66
C TYR A 342 -19.24 7.43 -0.73
N PRO A 343 -20.22 7.51 -1.65
CA PRO A 343 -20.05 8.22 -2.92
C PRO A 343 -19.46 9.63 -2.75
N HIS A 344 -18.35 9.93 -3.44
CA HIS A 344 -17.68 11.25 -3.37
C HIS A 344 -18.39 12.33 -4.19
N VAL A 345 -19.10 11.93 -5.24
CA VAL A 345 -19.84 12.78 -6.17
C VAL A 345 -21.25 12.23 -6.23
N PHE A 346 -22.25 13.04 -5.90
CA PHE A 346 -23.65 12.65 -5.99
C PHE A 346 -24.55 13.87 -6.17
N ASP A 347 -25.77 13.64 -6.67
CA ASP A 347 -26.82 14.64 -6.71
C ASP A 347 -27.61 14.65 -5.40
N GLU A 348 -27.99 15.83 -4.90
CA GLU A 348 -28.79 15.94 -3.68
C GLU A 348 -30.16 15.26 -3.84
N ASN A 349 -30.77 15.32 -5.02
CA ASN A 349 -32.04 14.64 -5.29
C ASN A 349 -31.88 13.12 -5.30
N ASP A 350 -30.71 12.61 -5.72
CA ASP A 350 -30.45 11.16 -5.70
C ASP A 350 -30.29 10.64 -4.27
N VAL A 351 -29.75 11.46 -3.35
CA VAL A 351 -29.71 11.17 -1.91
C VAL A 351 -31.13 11.17 -1.32
N GLU A 352 -31.94 12.17 -1.65
CA GLU A 352 -33.33 12.24 -1.19
C GLU A 352 -34.16 11.06 -1.70
N GLU A 353 -34.02 10.71 -2.98
CA GLU A 353 -34.64 9.54 -3.59
C GLU A 353 -34.21 8.26 -2.86
N ALA A 354 -32.92 8.10 -2.59
CA ALA A 354 -32.42 6.95 -1.84
C ALA A 354 -33.01 6.88 -0.42
N ILE A 355 -33.13 8.01 0.28
CA ILE A 355 -33.74 8.08 1.62
C ILE A 355 -35.22 7.67 1.56
N LEU A 356 -35.99 8.17 0.58
CA LEU A 356 -37.39 7.83 0.38
C LEU A 356 -37.58 6.35 0.03
N ASN A 357 -36.61 5.77 -0.69
CA ASN A 357 -36.58 4.36 -1.06
C ASN A 357 -35.83 3.48 -0.05
N ASN A 358 -35.87 3.83 1.25
CA ASN A 358 -35.32 3.04 2.35
C ASN A 358 -33.82 2.68 2.19
N GLY A 359 -33.04 3.56 1.56
CA GLY A 359 -31.60 3.46 1.37
C GLY A 359 -31.13 2.81 0.07
N THR A 360 -32.03 2.33 -0.79
CA THR A 360 -31.65 1.71 -2.06
C THR A 360 -31.67 2.73 -3.20
N SER A 361 -30.59 2.81 -3.97
CA SER A 361 -30.53 3.59 -5.21
C SER A 361 -29.48 3.00 -6.15
N ASP A 362 -29.85 2.81 -7.43
CA ASP A 362 -28.90 2.36 -8.46
C ASP A 362 -27.89 3.45 -8.84
N LYS A 363 -28.19 4.71 -8.51
CA LYS A 363 -27.38 5.88 -8.83
C LYS A 363 -26.28 6.14 -7.78
N MET A 364 -26.42 5.57 -6.59
CA MET A 364 -25.49 5.77 -5.48
C MET A 364 -24.48 4.62 -5.42
N GLN A 365 -23.26 4.87 -5.90
CA GLN A 365 -22.19 3.87 -5.96
C GLN A 365 -21.08 4.19 -4.95
N PRO A 366 -20.84 3.35 -3.93
CA PRO A 366 -19.78 3.57 -2.95
C PRO A 366 -18.41 3.75 -3.61
N ALA A 367 -17.57 4.60 -3.01
CA ALA A 367 -16.22 4.85 -3.50
C ALA A 367 -15.25 3.70 -3.19
N SER A 368 -15.61 2.83 -2.25
CA SER A 368 -14.81 1.65 -1.89
C SER A 368 -15.31 0.37 -2.54
N ALA A 369 -14.41 -0.37 -3.18
CA ALA A 369 -14.70 -1.71 -3.71
C ALA A 369 -15.11 -2.74 -2.63
N SER A 370 -14.82 -2.47 -1.34
CA SER A 370 -15.24 -3.35 -0.24
C SER A 370 -16.65 -3.08 0.29
N PHE A 371 -17.26 -1.98 -0.16
CA PHE A 371 -18.56 -1.51 0.25
C PHE A 371 -19.57 -1.74 -0.87
N SER A 372 -20.48 -2.71 -0.69
CA SER A 372 -21.46 -3.00 -1.73
C SER A 372 -22.56 -1.93 -1.78
N PRO A 373 -23.09 -1.57 -2.96
CA PRO A 373 -24.20 -0.61 -3.06
C PRO A 373 -25.40 -0.99 -2.19
N ASN A 374 -25.70 -2.30 -2.11
CA ASN A 374 -26.78 -2.84 -1.28
C ASN A 374 -26.54 -2.72 0.24
N SER A 375 -25.34 -2.31 0.65
CA SER A 375 -25.00 -2.06 2.05
C SER A 375 -25.18 -0.59 2.44
N LEU A 376 -25.45 0.31 1.48
CA LEU A 376 -25.89 1.67 1.78
C LEU A 376 -27.28 1.60 2.41
N THR A 377 -27.47 2.39 3.46
CA THR A 377 -28.74 2.46 4.19
C THR A 377 -29.19 3.91 4.30
N VAL A 378 -30.45 4.12 4.68
CA VAL A 378 -31.00 5.45 4.94
C VAL A 378 -30.11 6.27 5.90
N HIS A 379 -29.47 5.63 6.87
CA HIS A 379 -28.60 6.31 7.84
C HIS A 379 -27.28 6.80 7.25
N HIS A 380 -26.73 6.10 6.25
CA HIS A 380 -25.54 6.58 5.53
C HIS A 380 -25.88 7.88 4.78
N HIS A 381 -27.02 7.88 4.07
CA HIS A 381 -27.49 9.04 3.32
C HIS A 381 -27.81 10.23 4.24
N GLN A 382 -28.54 10.00 5.33
CA GLN A 382 -28.87 11.03 6.31
C GLN A 382 -27.63 11.65 6.96
N ALA A 383 -26.66 10.82 7.34
CA ALA A 383 -25.41 11.28 7.95
C ALA A 383 -24.61 12.18 6.99
N MET A 384 -24.44 11.75 5.74
CA MET A 384 -23.70 12.51 4.74
C MET A 384 -24.45 13.78 4.34
N GLN A 385 -25.77 13.71 4.10
CA GLN A 385 -26.58 14.89 3.84
C GLN A 385 -26.43 15.93 4.97
N TYR A 386 -26.41 15.48 6.23
CA TYR A 386 -26.22 16.36 7.36
C TYR A 386 -24.85 17.05 7.33
N VAL A 387 -23.76 16.31 7.11
CA VAL A 387 -22.40 16.91 7.01
C VAL A 387 -22.31 17.94 5.89
N TYR A 388 -22.73 17.59 4.68
CA TYR A 388 -22.63 18.49 3.52
C TYR A 388 -23.53 19.73 3.65
N LYS A 389 -24.62 19.65 4.42
CA LYS A 389 -25.49 20.81 4.69
C LYS A 389 -24.87 21.81 5.67
N HIS A 390 -23.99 21.37 6.57
CA HIS A 390 -23.49 22.20 7.67
C HIS A 390 -22.00 22.54 7.57
N LEU A 391 -21.21 21.82 6.77
CA LEU A 391 -19.77 22.05 6.61
C LEU A 391 -19.39 22.30 5.16
N GLN A 392 -18.34 23.10 4.94
CA GLN A 392 -17.67 23.24 3.66
C GLN A 392 -16.79 22.01 3.39
N VAL A 393 -17.28 21.10 2.55
CA VAL A 393 -16.65 19.81 2.29
C VAL A 393 -15.86 19.84 0.98
N HIS A 394 -14.59 19.49 1.09
CA HIS A 394 -13.68 19.24 -0.02
C HIS A 394 -13.47 17.74 -0.15
N VAL A 395 -13.55 17.24 -1.38
CA VAL A 395 -13.26 15.84 -1.72
C VAL A 395 -12.43 15.80 -2.99
N THR A 396 -11.67 14.74 -3.19
CA THR A 396 -11.06 14.47 -4.49
C THR A 396 -12.02 13.64 -5.34
N HIS A 397 -11.91 13.78 -6.65
CA HIS A 397 -12.62 12.92 -7.60
C HIS A 397 -11.82 12.79 -8.89
N LEU A 398 -11.89 11.62 -9.51
CA LEU A 398 -11.38 11.41 -10.86
C LEU A 398 -12.42 11.93 -11.84
N ASP A 399 -12.27 13.18 -12.29
CA ASP A 399 -13.13 13.69 -13.35
C ASP A 399 -13.01 12.78 -14.57
N SER A 400 -14.12 12.16 -15.01
CA SER A 400 -14.09 11.24 -16.15
C SER A 400 -14.04 12.00 -17.47
N SER A 401 -14.45 13.27 -17.48
CA SER A 401 -14.24 14.18 -18.59
C SER A 401 -14.48 15.61 -18.12
N SER A 402 -13.54 16.49 -18.42
CA SER A 402 -13.72 17.94 -18.38
C SER A 402 -14.81 18.45 -19.37
N SER A 403 -15.74 17.60 -19.81
CA SER A 403 -16.71 17.84 -20.88
C SER A 403 -18.10 17.21 -20.66
N SER A 404 -18.43 16.59 -19.50
CA SER A 404 -19.79 16.05 -19.28
C SER A 404 -20.49 16.44 -17.97
N LEU A 405 -19.89 17.27 -17.13
CA LEU A 405 -20.63 17.98 -16.07
C LEU A 405 -21.33 19.25 -16.60
N SER A 406 -21.14 19.56 -17.87
CA SER A 406 -21.90 20.58 -18.59
C SER A 406 -22.86 19.91 -19.57
N GLU A 407 -24.16 20.09 -19.32
CA GLU A 407 -25.25 20.25 -20.30
C GLU A 407 -26.40 19.23 -20.37
N THR A 408 -26.40 18.08 -19.67
CA THR A 408 -27.58 17.16 -19.75
C THR A 408 -28.22 16.68 -18.47
N SER A 409 -27.68 16.95 -17.27
CA SER A 409 -28.43 16.79 -16.02
C SER A 409 -28.69 18.17 -15.43
N SER A 410 -29.97 18.51 -15.23
CA SER A 410 -30.45 19.74 -14.59
C SER A 410 -30.21 19.74 -13.07
N SER A 411 -29.10 19.15 -12.64
CA SER A 411 -28.97 18.57 -11.30
C SER A 411 -27.75 19.21 -10.65
N SER A 412 -27.98 19.89 -9.52
CA SER A 412 -27.00 20.75 -8.86
C SER A 412 -26.22 19.98 -7.80
N PRO A 413 -24.87 20.06 -7.77
CA PRO A 413 -24.10 19.52 -6.67
C PRO A 413 -24.55 20.13 -5.32
N PRO A 414 -24.44 19.42 -4.19
CA PRO A 414 -24.63 19.98 -2.85
C PRO A 414 -24.00 21.36 -2.67
N ALA A 415 -24.72 22.29 -2.01
CA ALA A 415 -24.34 23.70 -1.96
C ALA A 415 -22.97 24.01 -1.32
N ASN A 416 -22.49 23.18 -0.38
CA ASN A 416 -21.23 23.38 0.34
C ASN A 416 -20.14 22.38 -0.06
N TRP A 417 -20.12 21.98 -1.32
CA TRP A 417 -19.20 20.97 -1.82
C TRP A 417 -18.23 21.55 -2.85
N THR A 418 -16.94 21.30 -2.64
CA THR A 418 -15.88 21.61 -3.60
C THR A 418 -15.13 20.34 -4.00
N VAL A 419 -15.06 20.05 -5.30
CA VAL A 419 -14.18 19.02 -5.83
C VAL A 419 -12.78 19.60 -5.99
N VAL A 420 -11.80 18.99 -5.34
CA VAL A 420 -10.39 19.34 -5.49
C VAL A 420 -9.93 18.85 -6.87
N PRO A 421 -9.48 19.75 -7.77
CA PRO A 421 -9.09 19.36 -9.12
C PRO A 421 -7.81 18.52 -9.06
N ILE A 422 -7.89 17.29 -9.58
CA ILE A 422 -6.73 16.41 -9.75
C ILE A 422 -6.30 16.48 -11.21
N PRO A 423 -5.00 16.68 -11.51
CA PRO A 423 -4.50 16.65 -12.88
C PRO A 423 -4.96 15.38 -13.62
N TYR A 424 -5.68 15.60 -14.72
CA TYR A 424 -6.43 14.58 -15.46
C TYR A 424 -5.53 13.51 -16.11
N ASP A 425 -4.27 13.85 -16.39
CA ASP A 425 -3.30 13.00 -17.08
C ASP A 425 -2.83 11.80 -16.24
N VAL A 426 -2.68 11.97 -14.94
CA VAL A 426 -2.19 10.91 -14.04
C VAL A 426 -3.34 10.09 -13.46
N ALA A 427 -4.41 10.79 -13.06
CA ALA A 427 -5.49 10.20 -12.28
C ALA A 427 -6.43 9.30 -13.12
N ARG A 428 -6.54 9.56 -14.44
CA ARG A 428 -7.32 8.71 -15.37
C ARG A 428 -6.70 7.32 -15.55
N LEU A 429 -5.39 7.19 -15.39
CA LEU A 429 -4.69 5.94 -15.63
C LEU A 429 -5.02 4.90 -14.56
N ASP A 430 -5.33 5.34 -13.33
CA ASP A 430 -5.55 4.40 -12.24
C ASP A 430 -6.27 5.00 -11.01
N PRO A 431 -7.41 4.44 -10.57
CA PRO A 431 -8.15 4.93 -9.40
C PRO A 431 -7.45 4.72 -8.06
N GLY A 432 -6.50 3.79 -7.97
CA GLY A 432 -5.72 3.60 -6.74
C GLY A 432 -4.74 4.74 -6.47
N TRP A 433 -4.36 5.49 -7.52
CA TRP A 433 -3.57 6.70 -7.36
C TRP A 433 -4.31 7.76 -6.51
N LEU A 434 -5.63 7.90 -6.69
CA LEU A 434 -6.46 8.82 -5.91
C LEU A 434 -6.45 8.48 -4.42
N GLY A 435 -6.63 7.20 -4.07
CA GLY A 435 -6.62 6.76 -2.67
C GLY A 435 -5.26 6.99 -1.99
N ILE A 436 -4.16 6.91 -2.73
CA ILE A 436 -2.82 7.27 -2.23
C ILE A 436 -2.74 8.78 -2.01
N LEU A 437 -3.20 9.59 -2.97
CA LEU A 437 -3.21 11.04 -2.84
C LEU A 437 -4.01 11.49 -1.61
N ASP A 438 -5.23 10.98 -1.44
CA ASP A 438 -6.08 11.29 -0.30
C ASP A 438 -5.38 11.02 1.03
N LYS A 439 -4.70 9.87 1.14
CA LYS A 439 -3.90 9.53 2.31
C LYS A 439 -2.84 10.59 2.60
N LEU A 440 -2.11 10.99 1.56
CA LEU A 440 -1.02 11.96 1.68
C LEU A 440 -1.51 13.35 2.02
N LEU A 441 -2.70 13.75 1.56
CA LEU A 441 -3.37 14.97 2.00
C LEU A 441 -3.73 14.88 3.49
N ALA A 442 -4.36 13.79 3.91
CA ALA A 442 -4.68 13.60 5.33
C ALA A 442 -3.45 13.64 6.25
N MET A 443 -2.30 13.12 5.79
CA MET A 443 -1.03 13.22 6.52
C MET A 443 -0.52 14.66 6.65
N ARG A 444 -0.80 15.54 5.67
CA ARG A 444 -0.35 16.94 5.61
C ARG A 444 -1.30 17.96 6.23
N ALA A 445 -2.53 17.55 6.55
CA ALA A 445 -3.57 18.41 7.09
C ALA A 445 -3.17 19.07 8.42
N ASP A 446 -3.78 20.20 8.75
CA ASP A 446 -3.53 20.92 10.01
C ASP A 446 -4.23 20.25 11.20
N GLY A 447 -5.30 19.50 10.95
CA GLY A 447 -5.92 18.58 11.90
C GLY A 447 -6.40 17.30 11.21
N PHE A 448 -6.42 16.20 11.95
CA PHE A 448 -6.94 14.93 11.46
C PHE A 448 -7.93 14.31 12.43
N LEU A 449 -9.10 13.93 11.92
CA LEU A 449 -10.11 13.19 12.66
C LEU A 449 -10.40 11.85 11.98
N ALA A 450 -10.77 10.88 12.79
CA ALA A 450 -11.34 9.63 12.31
C ALA A 450 -12.62 9.29 13.08
N GLY A 451 -13.51 8.51 12.46
CA GLY A 451 -14.66 7.96 13.19
C GLY A 451 -14.20 6.97 14.26
N ALA A 452 -14.71 7.10 15.48
CA ALA A 452 -14.43 6.19 16.59
C ALA A 452 -14.61 4.71 16.17
N PRO A 453 -13.58 3.83 16.27
CA PRO A 453 -13.65 2.47 15.78
C PRO A 453 -14.74 1.64 16.44
N GLY A 454 -15.63 1.06 15.63
CA GLY A 454 -16.75 0.25 16.11
C GLY A 454 -18.00 1.04 16.50
N VAL A 455 -17.94 2.38 16.50
CA VAL A 455 -19.09 3.24 16.81
C VAL A 455 -19.41 4.16 15.65
N CYS A 456 -18.48 5.05 15.31
CA CYS A 456 -18.63 6.01 14.21
C CYS A 456 -17.87 5.59 12.97
N GLY A 457 -16.96 4.62 13.03
CA GLY A 457 -16.27 4.14 11.83
C GLY A 457 -15.71 2.74 11.98
N ARG A 458 -15.41 2.10 10.85
CA ARG A 458 -14.73 0.81 10.84
C ARG A 458 -13.23 0.97 11.10
N LYS A 459 -12.65 0.11 11.94
CA LYS A 459 -11.19 0.03 12.13
C LYS A 459 -10.48 -0.20 10.79
N SER A 460 -9.55 0.68 10.43
CA SER A 460 -8.86 0.66 9.14
C SER A 460 -7.35 0.77 9.32
N SER A 461 -6.60 -0.08 8.60
CA SER A 461 -5.13 0.06 8.54
C SER A 461 -4.70 1.36 7.85
N PHE A 462 -5.53 1.88 6.94
CA PHE A 462 -5.34 3.17 6.29
C PHE A 462 -5.36 4.33 7.30
N THR A 463 -6.38 4.38 8.19
CA THR A 463 -6.45 5.37 9.28
C THR A 463 -5.23 5.29 10.18
N ASN A 464 -4.87 4.09 10.62
CA ASN A 464 -3.74 3.91 11.53
C ASN A 464 -2.43 4.39 10.93
N GLN A 465 -2.20 4.20 9.62
CA GLN A 465 -1.02 4.73 8.95
C GLN A 465 -1.00 6.26 8.94
N ILE A 466 -2.12 6.91 8.62
CA ILE A 466 -2.22 8.38 8.69
C ILE A 466 -1.89 8.87 10.10
N MET A 467 -2.52 8.28 11.12
CA MET A 467 -2.28 8.67 12.51
C MET A 467 -0.82 8.48 12.92
N ASN A 468 -0.23 7.33 12.60
CA ASN A 468 1.17 7.04 12.97
C ASN A 468 2.16 8.01 12.30
N GLU A 469 2.02 8.27 11.00
CA GLU A 469 2.88 9.24 10.30
C GLU A 469 2.73 10.65 10.88
N ARG A 470 1.52 11.01 11.30
CA ARG A 470 1.27 12.30 11.94
C ARG A 470 1.85 12.42 13.34
N LEU A 471 2.02 11.33 14.10
CA LEU A 471 2.64 11.40 15.43
C LEU A 471 4.08 11.95 15.37
N ASP A 472 4.78 11.72 14.27
CA ASP A 472 6.16 12.16 14.05
C ASP A 472 6.26 13.49 13.27
N HIS A 473 5.12 14.10 12.88
CA HIS A 473 5.11 15.28 12.03
C HIS A 473 5.39 16.59 12.82
N PRO A 474 6.18 17.54 12.31
CA PRO A 474 6.55 18.75 13.06
C PRO A 474 5.46 19.85 13.17
N ARG A 475 4.27 19.62 12.62
CA ARG A 475 3.14 20.59 12.69
C ARG A 475 2.31 20.34 13.97
N ALA A 476 1.36 21.21 14.28
CA ALA A 476 0.41 20.98 15.36
C ALA A 476 -0.38 19.69 15.08
N ASN A 477 -0.01 18.58 15.73
CA ASN A 477 -0.59 17.27 15.48
C ASN A 477 -1.88 17.11 16.29
N VAL A 478 -2.95 17.75 15.83
CA VAL A 478 -4.28 17.33 16.28
C VAL A 478 -4.62 16.02 15.56
N ILE A 479 -4.73 14.96 16.35
CA ILE A 479 -5.20 13.65 15.96
C ILE A 479 -6.28 13.29 16.96
N ASP A 480 -7.52 13.10 16.50
CA ASP A 480 -8.64 12.84 17.39
C ASP A 480 -9.66 11.91 16.74
N TYR A 481 -10.60 11.42 17.54
CA TYR A 481 -11.76 10.67 17.09
C TYR A 481 -13.04 11.45 17.36
N PHE A 482 -13.98 11.44 16.41
CA PHE A 482 -15.35 11.83 16.72
C PHE A 482 -16.17 10.58 17.05
N ASP A 483 -16.99 10.72 18.09
CA ASP A 483 -17.83 9.65 18.64
C ASP A 483 -19.26 10.16 18.85
N LEU A 484 -20.20 9.28 19.20
CA LEU A 484 -21.55 9.65 19.59
C LEU A 484 -21.54 10.65 20.77
N PRO A 485 -22.51 11.58 20.85
CA PRO A 485 -22.64 12.46 22.00
C PRO A 485 -22.80 11.65 23.29
N GLU A 486 -22.28 12.16 24.42
CA GLU A 486 -22.37 11.46 25.73
C GLU A 486 -23.81 11.07 26.10
N SER A 487 -24.80 11.86 25.69
CA SER A 487 -26.23 11.61 25.90
C SER A 487 -26.73 10.34 25.19
N TYR A 488 -26.14 9.96 24.06
CA TYR A 488 -26.45 8.73 23.33
C TYR A 488 -25.77 7.50 23.96
N GLN A 489 -24.56 7.66 24.49
CA GLN A 489 -23.84 6.58 25.15
C GLN A 489 -24.54 6.13 26.44
N GLN A 490 -25.13 7.07 27.20
CA GLN A 490 -25.87 6.77 28.44
C GLN A 490 -27.18 5.99 28.22
N GLN A 491 -27.81 6.11 27.05
CA GLN A 491 -29.05 5.38 26.74
C GLN A 491 -28.80 3.91 26.33
N ASN A 492 -27.66 3.61 25.72
CA ASN A 492 -27.30 2.25 25.30
C ASN A 492 -26.48 1.47 26.36
N GLY A 493 -25.85 2.16 27.32
CA GLY A 493 -25.08 1.54 28.41
C GLY A 493 -25.91 0.95 29.57
N GLN A 494 -27.25 0.93 29.47
CA GLN A 494 -28.13 0.27 30.46
C GLN A 494 -28.64 -1.11 30.01
N VAL A 495 -28.12 -1.64 28.91
CA VAL A 495 -28.40 -3.00 28.44
C VAL A 495 -27.09 -3.77 28.29
N GLU A 496 -26.42 -4.03 29.42
CA GLU A 496 -25.44 -5.12 29.57
C GLU A 496 -25.68 -5.85 30.89
#